data_AF-A0A4P6JPP5-F1
#
_entry.id   AF-A0A4P6JPP5-F1
#
_cell.length_a   1.000
_cell.length_b   1.000
_cell.length_c   1.000
_cell.angle_alpha   90.00
_cell.angle_beta   90.00
_cell.angle_gamma   90.00
#
_symmetry.space_group_name_H-M   'P 1'
#
loop_
_entity.id
_entity.type
_entity.pdbx_description
1 polymer ?
#
loop_
_entity_poly.entity_id
_entity_poly.type
_entity_poly.pdbx_seq_one_letter_code
_entity_poly.pdbx_strand_id
1 'polypeptide(L)'
;MRTRTVVRSVTFASASRHVWRSSQWDSRGELQRAIKVSRSYAIPFGLSLASILVRLDGLYGDAAPPLDVLSANLTLLVRSRASHLLDLDVVKRRLAHAPDHVSPHAESGMTRLLYDCASAPVTPAGPNVRLAVATHAGTSPDPAGGVERDGIVYELFLSTFPSPAFTTSDILELYLHRGSFETVLADEDKEQDADR
;
A
#
# COMPACT_ATOMS: atom_id res chain seq x y z
N MET A 1 -9.44 21.77 -16.02
CA MET A 1 -10.41 21.23 -15.03
C MET A 1 -9.72 20.05 -14.34
N ARG A 2 -9.17 20.25 -13.13
CA ARG A 2 -8.52 19.17 -12.35
C ARG A 2 -9.56 18.58 -11.41
N THR A 3 -10.06 17.39 -11.73
CA THR A 3 -10.94 16.61 -10.84
C THR A 3 -10.11 16.19 -9.63
N ARG A 4 -10.36 16.78 -8.46
CA ARG A 4 -9.80 16.33 -7.18
C ARG A 4 -10.45 14.98 -6.86
N THR A 5 -9.71 13.89 -7.04
CA THR A 5 -10.12 12.58 -6.52
C THR A 5 -10.04 12.63 -5.00
N VAL A 6 -11.18 12.59 -4.33
CA VAL A 6 -11.23 12.50 -2.87
C VAL A 6 -10.99 11.04 -2.50
N VAL A 7 -9.80 10.74 -1.96
CA VAL A 7 -9.53 9.44 -1.34
C VAL A 7 -10.10 9.49 0.08
N ARG A 8 -11.16 8.73 0.34
CA ARG A 8 -11.63 8.48 1.72
C ARG A 8 -10.96 7.21 2.21
N SER A 9 -10.01 7.35 3.12
CA SER A 9 -9.37 6.24 3.82
C SER A 9 -10.08 5.99 5.14
N VAL A 10 -10.50 4.75 5.38
CA VAL A 10 -10.87 4.29 6.73
C VAL A 10 -9.68 3.49 7.24
N THR A 11 -8.99 4.02 8.24
CA THR A 11 -7.90 3.32 8.91
C THR A 11 -8.50 2.52 10.06
N PHE A 12 -8.44 1.20 9.99
CA PHE A 12 -8.66 0.38 11.17
C PHE A 12 -7.35 0.40 11.97
N ALA A 13 -7.30 1.23 13.02
CA ALA A 13 -6.26 1.12 14.03
C ALA A 13 -6.61 -0.09 14.91
N SER A 14 -6.00 -1.24 14.63
CA SER A 14 -6.00 -2.37 15.57
C SER A 14 -4.59 -2.86 15.79
N ALA A 15 -3.77 -2.00 16.40
CA ALA A 15 -2.75 -2.38 17.38
C ALA A 15 -2.03 -1.13 17.84
N SER A 16 -2.43 -0.64 19.01
CA SER A 16 -1.58 0.17 19.87
C SER A 16 -0.19 -0.48 19.92
N ARG A 17 0.84 0.26 19.51
CA ARG A 17 2.24 -0.13 19.71
C ARG A 17 2.36 -0.51 21.19
N HIS A 18 2.83 -1.72 21.51
CA HIS A 18 3.08 -2.33 22.85
C HIS A 18 2.29 -3.61 23.18
N VAL A 19 1.55 -4.21 22.26
CA VAL A 19 0.73 -5.41 22.58
C VAL A 19 1.05 -6.57 21.62
N TRP A 20 2.01 -7.40 22.07
CA TRP A 20 2.18 -8.85 21.87
C TRP A 20 2.78 -9.40 20.56
N ARG A 21 4.07 -9.77 20.66
CA ARG A 21 4.59 -11.02 20.07
C ARG A 21 3.95 -12.20 20.79
N SER A 22 2.74 -12.59 20.41
CA SER A 22 2.22 -13.94 20.70
C SER A 22 2.14 -14.72 19.40
N SER A 23 2.52 -15.99 19.44
CA SER A 23 2.64 -16.90 18.29
C SER A 23 1.29 -17.36 17.70
N GLN A 24 0.24 -16.53 17.79
CA GLN A 24 -1.11 -16.88 17.36
C GLN A 24 -1.92 -15.66 16.88
N TRP A 25 -1.25 -14.66 16.29
CA TRP A 25 -1.97 -13.57 15.62
C TRP A 25 -2.41 -14.00 14.22
N ASP A 26 -3.72 -14.22 14.04
CA ASP A 26 -4.32 -14.47 12.73
C ASP A 26 -4.57 -13.14 11.99
N SER A 27 -3.49 -12.59 11.43
CA SER A 27 -3.53 -11.35 10.64
C SER A 27 -4.51 -11.44 9.46
N ARG A 28 -4.61 -12.61 8.82
CA ARG A 28 -5.51 -12.80 7.69
C ARG A 28 -6.98 -12.81 8.13
N GLY A 29 -7.32 -13.50 9.22
CA GLY A 29 -8.67 -13.48 9.77
C GLY A 29 -9.09 -12.08 10.24
N GLU A 30 -8.16 -11.29 10.75
CA GLU A 30 -8.40 -9.87 11.06
C GLU A 30 -8.71 -9.04 9.81
N LEU A 31 -7.93 -9.20 8.74
CA LEU A 31 -8.21 -8.54 7.46
C LEU A 31 -9.61 -8.91 6.94
N GLN A 32 -9.98 -10.18 7.00
CA GLN A 32 -11.30 -10.64 6.56
C GLN A 32 -12.44 -10.01 7.39
N ARG A 33 -12.23 -9.84 8.71
CA ARG A 33 -13.17 -9.09 9.56
C ARG A 33 -13.25 -7.62 9.15
N ALA A 34 -12.13 -6.95 8.91
CA ALA A 34 -12.09 -5.55 8.48
C ALA A 34 -12.79 -5.33 7.13
N ILE A 35 -12.59 -6.25 6.17
CA ILE A 35 -13.30 -6.25 4.88
C ILE A 35 -14.82 -6.36 5.11
N LYS A 36 -15.25 -7.29 5.96
CA LYS A 36 -16.68 -7.47 6.29
C LYS A 36 -17.27 -6.20 6.90
N VAL A 37 -16.59 -5.59 7.88
CA VAL A 37 -17.04 -4.35 8.53
C VAL A 37 -17.14 -3.20 7.53
N SER A 38 -16.12 -3.02 6.69
CA SER A 38 -16.09 -1.96 5.67
C SER A 38 -17.27 -2.07 4.70
N ARG A 39 -17.58 -3.30 4.26
CA ARG A 39 -18.73 -3.56 3.38
C ARG A 39 -20.05 -3.31 4.09
N SER A 40 -20.22 -3.81 5.31
CA SER A 40 -21.43 -3.61 6.10
C SER A 40 -21.69 -2.13 6.39
N TYR A 41 -20.64 -1.32 6.51
CA TYR A 41 -20.76 0.13 6.63
C TYR A 41 -21.17 0.76 5.30
N ALA A 42 -20.51 0.43 4.19
CA ALA A 42 -20.74 1.08 2.90
C ALA A 42 -22.11 0.79 2.28
N ILE A 43 -22.60 -0.45 2.39
CA ILE A 43 -23.81 -0.91 1.69
C ILE A 43 -25.06 -0.10 2.10
N PRO A 44 -25.38 0.11 3.39
CA PRO A 44 -26.54 0.91 3.79
C PRO A 44 -26.52 2.35 3.28
N PHE A 45 -25.34 2.92 3.09
CA PHE A 45 -25.17 4.29 2.59
C PHE A 45 -25.03 4.38 1.07
N GLY A 46 -25.17 3.27 0.33
CA GLY A 46 -25.03 3.24 -1.12
C GLY A 46 -23.62 3.63 -1.60
N LEU A 47 -22.60 3.51 -0.75
CA LEU A 47 -21.23 3.85 -1.11
C LEU A 47 -20.64 2.76 -2.01
N SER A 48 -19.99 3.16 -3.10
CA SER A 48 -19.26 2.23 -3.96
C SER A 48 -18.10 1.61 -3.19
N LEU A 49 -17.98 0.27 -3.20
CA LEU A 49 -16.87 -0.43 -2.54
C LEU A 49 -15.51 -0.05 -3.15
N ALA A 50 -15.48 0.30 -4.44
CA ALA A 50 -14.29 0.82 -5.10
C ALA A 50 -13.83 2.18 -4.55
N SER A 51 -14.70 2.91 -3.82
CA SER A 51 -14.32 4.16 -3.14
C SER A 51 -13.65 3.93 -1.77
N ILE A 52 -13.62 2.69 -1.27
CA ILE A 52 -12.98 2.33 -0.01
C ILE A 52 -11.56 1.85 -0.32
N LEU A 53 -10.56 2.61 0.14
CA LEU A 53 -9.16 2.22 0.07
C LEU A 53 -8.80 1.34 1.27
N VAL A 54 -8.28 0.15 0.99
CA VAL A 54 -7.59 -0.73 1.94
C VAL A 54 -6.09 -0.61 1.70
N ARG A 55 -5.40 0.02 2.65
CA ARG A 55 -3.93 0.10 2.65
C ARG A 55 -3.37 -1.01 3.54
N LEU A 56 -2.52 -1.86 2.99
CA LEU A 56 -1.90 -2.97 3.70
C LEU A 56 -0.38 -2.78 3.79
N ASP A 57 0.18 -2.95 4.98
CA ASP A 57 1.65 -2.97 5.16
C ASP A 57 2.26 -4.28 4.63
N GLY A 58 3.58 -4.30 4.48
CA GLY A 58 4.38 -5.44 4.03
C GLY A 58 4.14 -6.75 4.78
N LEU A 59 3.63 -6.73 6.02
CA LEU A 59 3.19 -7.95 6.71
C LEU A 59 2.13 -8.73 5.92
N TYR A 60 1.31 -8.03 5.15
CA TYR A 60 0.26 -8.57 4.29
C TYR A 60 0.69 -8.68 2.82
N GLY A 61 1.98 -8.47 2.51
CA GLY A 61 2.50 -8.31 1.16
C GLY A 61 2.59 -9.57 0.31
N ASP A 62 2.15 -10.72 0.83
CA ASP A 62 2.04 -11.98 0.08
C ASP A 62 0.77 -11.99 -0.77
N ALA A 63 0.59 -12.97 -1.65
CA ALA A 63 -0.52 -12.93 -2.61
C ALA A 63 -1.93 -13.04 -1.98
N ALA A 64 -2.08 -13.76 -0.86
CA ALA A 64 -3.40 -14.07 -0.32
C ALA A 64 -4.17 -12.84 0.21
N PRO A 65 -3.59 -11.95 1.05
CA PRO A 65 -4.30 -10.76 1.54
C PRO A 65 -4.77 -9.78 0.43
N PRO A 66 -3.95 -9.44 -0.57
CA PRO A 66 -4.38 -8.68 -1.76
C PRO A 66 -5.56 -9.34 -2.48
N LEU A 67 -5.54 -10.66 -2.67
CA LEU A 67 -6.63 -11.38 -3.32
C LEU A 67 -7.94 -11.32 -2.52
N ASP A 68 -7.87 -11.38 -1.19
CA ASP A 68 -9.05 -11.23 -0.31
C ASP A 68 -9.69 -9.83 -0.50
N VAL A 69 -8.87 -8.77 -0.60
CA VAL A 69 -9.34 -7.38 -0.85
C VAL A 69 -9.94 -7.24 -2.26
N LEU A 70 -9.26 -7.76 -3.28
CA LEU A 70 -9.71 -7.69 -4.68
C LEU A 70 -11.04 -8.44 -4.87
N SER A 71 -11.17 -9.63 -4.28
CA SER A 71 -12.42 -10.41 -4.32
C SER A 71 -13.58 -9.70 -3.62
N ALA A 72 -13.28 -8.75 -2.74
CA ALA A 72 -14.27 -7.92 -2.07
C ALA A 72 -14.66 -6.66 -2.85
N ASN A 73 -14.09 -6.42 -4.04
CA ASN A 73 -14.27 -5.21 -4.85
C ASN A 73 -13.90 -3.91 -4.13
N LEU A 74 -12.92 -3.98 -3.22
CA LEU A 74 -12.35 -2.83 -2.54
C LEU A 74 -11.11 -2.34 -3.29
N THR A 75 -10.77 -1.06 -3.12
CA THR A 75 -9.55 -0.49 -3.69
C THR A 75 -8.33 -0.90 -2.86
N LEU A 76 -7.28 -1.38 -3.51
CA LEU A 76 -6.09 -1.93 -2.87
C LEU A 76 -4.89 -0.97 -3.03
N LEU A 77 -4.13 -0.82 -1.95
CA LEU A 77 -2.74 -0.37 -1.98
C LEU A 77 -1.93 -1.20 -0.98
N VAL A 78 -0.94 -1.95 -1.46
CA VAL A 78 -0.13 -2.81 -0.60
C VAL A 78 1.32 -2.80 -1.02
N ARG A 79 2.23 -2.78 -0.04
CA ARG A 79 3.63 -3.09 -0.29
C ARG A 79 3.79 -4.60 -0.34
N SER A 80 4.06 -5.12 -1.53
CA SER A 80 4.26 -6.53 -1.74
C SER A 80 5.67 -6.97 -1.31
N ARG A 81 5.76 -8.18 -0.75
CA ARG A 81 7.02 -8.88 -0.47
C ARG A 81 7.36 -9.92 -1.55
N ALA A 82 6.52 -10.04 -2.58
CA ALA A 82 6.64 -11.04 -3.61
C ALA A 82 7.79 -10.71 -4.57
N SER A 83 9.01 -11.11 -4.20
CA SER A 83 10.23 -10.86 -5.00
C SER A 83 10.14 -11.42 -6.42
N HIS A 84 9.38 -12.49 -6.64
CA HIS A 84 9.14 -13.07 -7.96
C HIS A 84 8.45 -12.10 -8.95
N LEU A 85 7.78 -11.05 -8.47
CA LEU A 85 7.20 -10.02 -9.35
C LEU A 85 8.27 -9.28 -10.15
N LEU A 86 9.49 -9.15 -9.62
CA LEU A 86 10.63 -8.56 -10.35
C LEU A 86 11.08 -9.44 -11.52
N ASP A 87 10.73 -10.73 -11.51
CA ASP A 87 11.15 -11.68 -12.52
C ASP A 87 10.18 -11.74 -13.71
N LEU A 88 9.03 -11.07 -13.61
CA LEU A 88 8.06 -10.94 -14.69
C LEU A 88 8.62 -10.12 -15.86
N ASP A 89 8.37 -10.58 -17.10
CA ASP A 89 8.83 -9.90 -18.31
C ASP A 89 8.28 -8.49 -18.47
N VAL A 90 7.08 -8.21 -17.95
CA VAL A 90 6.52 -6.85 -17.93
C VAL A 90 7.34 -5.91 -17.06
N VAL A 91 7.83 -6.40 -15.92
CA VAL A 91 8.63 -5.62 -14.96
C VAL A 91 10.06 -5.44 -15.48
N LYS A 92 10.69 -6.52 -15.96
CA LYS A 92 12.03 -6.45 -16.59
C LYS A 92 12.07 -5.47 -17.74
N ARG A 93 11.08 -5.53 -18.65
CA ARG A 93 10.98 -4.58 -19.76
C ARG A 93 10.76 -3.15 -19.28
N ARG A 94 9.95 -2.93 -18.26
CA ARG A 94 9.75 -1.58 -17.71
C ARG A 94 11.04 -1.04 -17.09
N LEU A 95 11.76 -1.83 -16.30
CA LEU A 95 13.01 -1.41 -15.64
C LEU A 95 14.14 -1.11 -16.64
N ALA A 96 14.08 -1.63 -17.86
CA ALA A 96 15.05 -1.34 -18.92
C ALA A 96 14.89 0.07 -19.53
N HIS A 97 13.84 0.81 -19.19
CA HIS A 97 13.58 2.17 -19.68
C HIS A 97 13.79 3.21 -18.57
N ALA A 98 13.86 4.49 -18.93
CA ALA A 98 13.91 5.57 -17.96
C ALA A 98 12.73 5.50 -16.95
N PRO A 99 12.92 5.91 -15.69
CA PRO A 99 11.84 5.94 -14.71
C PRO A 99 10.73 6.90 -15.12
N ASP A 100 9.49 6.58 -14.74
CA ASP A 100 8.33 7.46 -14.95
C ASP A 100 8.43 8.72 -14.08
N HIS A 101 8.93 8.55 -12.86
CA HIS A 101 9.08 9.62 -11.90
C HIS A 101 10.34 9.44 -11.05
N VAL A 102 10.83 10.56 -10.54
CA VAL A 102 11.92 10.61 -9.56
C VAL A 102 11.37 11.29 -8.32
N SER A 103 11.38 10.58 -7.19
CA SER A 103 10.81 11.05 -5.93
C SER A 103 11.90 11.17 -4.87
N PRO A 104 12.28 12.39 -4.46
CA PRO A 104 13.17 12.59 -3.33
C PRO A 104 12.43 12.30 -2.01
N HIS A 105 13.09 11.62 -1.09
CA HIS A 105 12.62 11.44 0.28
C HIS A 105 12.90 12.74 1.05
N ALA A 106 11.85 13.42 1.49
CA ALA A 106 11.95 14.74 2.12
C ALA A 106 12.92 14.77 3.32
N GLU A 107 12.90 13.72 4.16
CA GLU A 107 13.70 13.69 5.40
C GLU A 107 15.13 13.12 5.23
N SER A 108 15.32 12.08 4.41
CA SER A 108 16.63 11.41 4.29
C SER A 108 17.46 11.87 3.08
N GLY A 109 16.88 12.66 2.17
CA GLY A 109 17.52 13.03 0.91
C GLY A 109 17.69 11.86 -0.08
N MET A 110 17.31 10.64 0.30
CA MET A 110 17.34 9.46 -0.56
C MET A 110 16.40 9.65 -1.75
N THR A 111 16.88 9.37 -2.96
CA THR A 111 16.05 9.49 -4.17
C THR A 111 15.57 8.11 -4.61
N ARG A 112 14.25 8.00 -4.84
CA ARG A 112 13.64 6.82 -5.45
C ARG A 112 13.35 7.07 -6.93
N LEU A 113 13.74 6.12 -7.76
CA LEU A 113 13.30 6.05 -9.16
C LEU A 113 12.03 5.20 -9.20
N LEU A 114 10.98 5.68 -9.86
CA LEU A 114 9.66 5.05 -9.88
C LEU A 114 9.31 4.56 -11.27
N TYR A 115 8.78 3.34 -11.34
CA TYR A 115 8.42 2.65 -12.57
C TYR A 115 6.99 2.13 -12.47
N ASP A 116 6.19 2.35 -13.51
CA ASP A 116 4.79 1.99 -13.62
C ASP A 116 4.62 0.77 -14.53
N CYS A 117 4.19 -0.33 -13.95
CA CYS A 117 3.71 -1.49 -14.68
C CYS A 117 2.18 -1.49 -14.60
N ALA A 118 1.52 -1.00 -15.66
CA ALA A 118 0.07 -0.83 -15.69
C ALA A 118 -0.73 -2.13 -15.43
N SER A 119 -0.14 -3.29 -15.75
CA SER A 119 -0.79 -4.59 -15.58
C SER A 119 0.25 -5.65 -15.23
N ALA A 120 0.22 -6.14 -14.00
CA ALA A 120 1.04 -7.22 -13.48
C ALA A 120 0.16 -8.23 -12.74
N PRO A 121 0.35 -9.54 -12.97
CA PRO A 121 -0.39 -10.57 -12.25
C PRO A 121 0.01 -10.60 -10.76
N VAL A 122 -0.99 -10.63 -9.86
CA VAL A 122 -0.73 -10.82 -8.41
C VAL A 122 -0.21 -12.25 -8.13
N THR A 123 -0.71 -13.22 -8.89
CA THR A 123 -0.24 -14.61 -8.95
C THR A 123 -0.31 -15.10 -10.40
N PRO A 124 0.39 -16.19 -10.78
CA PRO A 124 0.39 -16.67 -12.17
C PRO A 124 -0.99 -16.90 -12.80
N ALA A 125 -2.01 -17.22 -11.99
CA ALA A 125 -3.41 -17.39 -12.43
C ALA A 125 -4.37 -16.35 -11.84
N GLY A 126 -3.84 -15.31 -11.20
CA GLY A 126 -4.60 -14.30 -10.48
C GLY A 126 -5.01 -13.12 -11.34
N PRO A 127 -5.77 -12.17 -10.74
CA PRO A 127 -6.07 -10.91 -11.40
C PRO A 127 -4.80 -10.11 -11.67
N ASN A 128 -4.84 -9.32 -12.74
CA ASN A 128 -3.82 -8.31 -12.99
C ASN A 128 -4.19 -7.02 -12.26
N VAL A 129 -3.20 -6.44 -11.60
CA VAL A 129 -3.30 -5.13 -10.96
C VAL A 129 -2.14 -4.26 -11.43
N ARG A 130 -2.19 -2.96 -11.11
CA ARG A 130 -1.05 -2.08 -11.38
C ARG A 130 0.05 -2.37 -10.36
N LEU A 131 1.29 -2.40 -10.82
CA LEU A 131 2.47 -2.55 -9.98
C LEU A 131 3.36 -1.31 -10.16
N ALA A 132 3.51 -0.52 -9.10
CA ALA A 132 4.54 0.50 -9.02
C ALA A 132 5.80 -0.09 -8.39
N VAL A 133 6.94 0.10 -9.02
CA VAL A 133 8.25 -0.33 -8.51
C VAL A 133 9.03 0.92 -8.15
N ALA A 134 9.50 1.01 -6.91
CA ALA A 134 10.41 2.05 -6.47
C ALA A 134 11.80 1.46 -6.27
N THR A 135 12.84 2.13 -6.79
CA THR A 135 14.21 1.69 -6.62
C THR A 135 15.07 2.76 -5.99
N HIS A 136 15.96 2.38 -5.08
CA HIS A 136 16.99 3.26 -4.53
C HIS A 136 18.28 2.48 -4.26
N ALA A 137 19.40 3.18 -4.10
CA ALA A 137 20.66 2.54 -3.70
C ALA A 137 20.50 1.90 -2.31
N GLY A 138 21.07 0.71 -2.12
CA GLY A 138 21.19 0.09 -0.81
C GLY A 138 22.15 0.89 0.08
N THR A 139 21.65 1.43 1.18
CA THR A 139 22.44 2.25 2.11
C THR A 139 22.63 1.59 3.48
N SER A 140 22.08 0.38 3.69
CA SER A 140 22.11 -0.36 4.96
C SER A 140 22.08 -1.87 4.69
N PRO A 141 22.74 -2.71 5.53
CA PRO A 141 22.75 -4.16 5.38
C PRO A 141 21.38 -4.85 5.58
N ASP A 142 20.37 -4.11 6.04
CA ASP A 142 18.99 -4.59 6.14
C ASP A 142 18.05 -3.49 5.59
N PRO A 143 17.67 -3.55 4.30
CA PRO A 143 16.75 -2.59 3.73
C PRO A 143 15.36 -2.87 4.29
N ALA A 144 14.94 -2.05 5.25
CA ALA A 144 13.63 -2.14 5.88
C ALA A 144 12.50 -1.91 4.85
N GLY A 145 12.13 -2.95 4.10
CA GLY A 145 10.96 -2.92 3.22
C GLY A 145 11.17 -3.11 1.72
N GLY A 146 12.23 -3.78 1.27
CA GLY A 146 12.43 -4.07 -0.15
C GLY A 146 13.25 -5.33 -0.39
N VAL A 147 13.42 -5.69 -1.66
CA VAL A 147 14.29 -6.78 -2.10
C VAL A 147 15.56 -6.14 -2.67
N GLU A 148 16.73 -6.45 -2.12
CA GLU A 148 17.99 -5.97 -2.68
C GLU A 148 18.49 -6.90 -3.80
N ARG A 149 18.88 -6.33 -4.95
CA ARG A 149 19.59 -7.01 -6.03
C ARG A 149 20.68 -6.09 -6.56
N ASP A 150 21.93 -6.56 -6.58
CA ASP A 150 23.09 -5.82 -7.11
C ASP A 150 23.25 -4.41 -6.51
N GLY A 151 23.05 -4.25 -5.20
CA GLY A 151 23.15 -2.98 -4.49
C GLY A 151 21.99 -2.01 -4.72
N ILE A 152 20.92 -2.46 -5.39
CA ILE A 152 19.69 -1.70 -5.61
C ILE A 152 18.57 -2.36 -4.80
N VAL A 153 17.88 -1.57 -3.99
CA VAL A 153 16.68 -1.99 -3.25
C VAL A 153 15.46 -1.74 -4.13
N TYR A 154 14.60 -2.76 -4.24
CA TYR A 154 13.35 -2.72 -4.96
C TYR A 154 12.17 -2.81 -3.98
N GLU A 155 11.37 -1.76 -3.92
CA GLU A 155 10.10 -1.73 -3.20
C GLU A 155 8.96 -1.92 -4.19
N LEU A 156 8.04 -2.85 -3.90
CA LEU A 156 6.96 -3.24 -4.80
C LEU A 156 5.62 -2.81 -4.23
N PHE A 157 4.83 -2.06 -5.00
CA PHE A 157 3.51 -1.58 -4.58
C PHE A 157 2.43 -2.05 -5.56
N LEU A 158 1.55 -2.93 -5.10
CA LEU A 158 0.38 -3.34 -5.88
C LEU A 158 -0.77 -2.37 -5.61
N SER A 159 -1.46 -1.96 -6.68
CA SER A 159 -2.57 -1.03 -6.58
C SER A 159 -3.67 -1.28 -7.62
N THR A 160 -4.90 -0.95 -7.24
CA THR A 160 -6.04 -0.87 -8.18
C THR A 160 -6.29 0.56 -8.69
N PHE A 161 -5.46 1.53 -8.33
CA PHE A 161 -5.62 2.90 -8.80
C PHE A 161 -5.35 3.00 -10.31
N PRO A 162 -6.24 3.66 -11.08
CA PRO A 162 -6.05 3.81 -12.50
C PRO A 162 -4.87 4.75 -12.80
N SER A 163 -3.96 4.31 -13.67
CA SER A 163 -2.77 5.06 -14.10
C SER A 163 -3.04 6.51 -14.56
N PRO A 164 -4.12 6.84 -15.31
CA PRO A 164 -4.35 8.23 -15.70
C PRO A 164 -4.78 9.15 -14.54
N ALA A 165 -5.22 8.62 -13.40
CA ALA A 165 -5.67 9.42 -12.26
C ALA A 165 -4.66 9.49 -11.11
N PHE A 166 -3.72 8.54 -11.05
CA PHE A 166 -2.69 8.45 -10.02
C PHE A 166 -1.35 8.14 -10.67
N THR A 167 -0.35 8.97 -10.45
CA THR A 167 1.04 8.68 -10.81
C THR A 167 1.64 7.63 -9.85
N THR A 168 2.81 7.10 -10.17
CA THR A 168 3.55 6.24 -9.24
C THR A 168 4.06 7.02 -8.03
N SER A 169 4.27 8.34 -8.15
CA SER A 169 4.55 9.22 -7.02
C SER A 169 3.35 9.28 -6.08
N ASP A 170 2.13 9.46 -6.60
CA ASP A 170 0.91 9.49 -5.79
C ASP A 170 0.70 8.16 -5.04
N ILE A 171 0.99 7.01 -5.69
CA ILE A 171 0.93 5.69 -5.05
C ILE A 171 1.93 5.60 -3.89
N LEU A 172 3.17 6.01 -4.12
CA LEU A 172 4.22 5.98 -3.11
C LEU A 172 3.88 6.93 -1.94
N GLU A 173 3.44 8.14 -2.23
CA GLU A 173 3.01 9.12 -1.23
C GLU A 173 1.83 8.60 -0.40
N LEU A 174 0.78 8.05 -1.03
CA LEU A 174 -0.35 7.45 -0.32
C LEU A 174 0.08 6.29 0.59
N TYR A 175 1.10 5.54 0.19
CA TYR A 175 1.67 4.48 1.02
C TYR A 175 2.49 5.06 2.20
N LEU A 176 3.41 5.99 1.92
CA LEU A 176 4.36 6.55 2.88
C LEU A 176 3.72 7.54 3.87
N HIS A 177 2.64 8.23 3.51
CA HIS A 177 1.91 9.14 4.40
C HIS A 177 1.10 8.42 5.49
N ARG A 178 1.65 7.34 6.03
CA ARG A 178 1.32 6.81 7.35
C ARG A 178 1.29 7.93 8.42
N GLY A 179 2.13 8.96 8.28
CA GLY A 179 2.35 10.00 9.28
C GLY A 179 1.27 11.08 9.44
N SER A 180 0.52 11.47 8.40
CA SER A 180 -0.48 12.56 8.57
C SER A 180 -1.69 12.14 9.42
N PHE A 181 -1.88 10.84 9.64
CA PHE A 181 -2.93 10.32 10.51
C PHE A 181 -2.38 9.83 11.85
N GLU A 182 -1.09 9.49 11.99
CA GLU A 182 -0.54 9.08 13.29
C GLU A 182 -0.36 10.27 14.25
N THR A 183 -0.08 11.49 13.77
CA THR A 183 -0.11 12.69 14.63
C THR A 183 -1.52 13.14 14.96
N VAL A 184 -2.46 13.05 14.02
CA VAL A 184 -3.87 13.43 14.26
C VAL A 184 -4.55 12.46 15.22
N LEU A 185 -4.29 11.15 15.11
CA LEU A 185 -4.81 10.16 16.06
C LEU A 185 -4.14 10.27 17.44
N ALA A 186 -2.90 10.78 17.54
CA ALA A 186 -2.27 11.07 18.83
C ALA A 186 -2.84 12.35 19.48
N ASP A 187 -3.36 13.30 18.69
CA ASP A 187 -4.02 14.50 19.20
C ASP A 187 -5.51 14.29 19.51
N GLU A 188 -6.21 13.39 18.79
CA GLU A 188 -7.60 12.99 19.09
C GLU A 188 -7.74 12.08 20.33
N ASP A 189 -6.65 11.46 20.79
CA ASP A 189 -6.61 10.64 22.01
C ASP A 189 -6.44 11.50 23.29
N LYS A 190 -6.45 12.83 23.16
CA LYS A 190 -6.71 13.73 24.31
C LYS A 190 -8.20 13.76 24.55
N GLU A 191 -8.65 12.88 25.43
CA GLU A 191 -9.95 12.96 26.10
C GLU A 191 -10.23 14.43 26.44
N GLN A 192 -11.25 15.04 25.82
CA GLN A 192 -11.73 16.33 26.29
C GLN A 192 -12.20 16.11 27.72
N ASP A 193 -11.56 16.80 28.68
CA ASP A 193 -12.04 16.83 30.07
C ASP A 193 -13.53 17.15 30.03
N ALA A 194 -14.34 16.27 30.62
CA ALA A 194 -15.77 16.47 30.68
C ALA A 194 -16.04 17.83 31.34
N ASP A 195 -16.69 18.74 30.61
CA ASP A 195 -17.19 19.99 31.17
C ASP A 195 -18.04 19.65 32.41
N ARG A 196 -17.56 20.09 33.58
CA ARG A 196 -18.26 20.01 34.86
C ARG A 196 -19.11 21.24 35.10
#